data_AF-A0A661AXB3-F1
#
_entry.id   AF-A0A661AXB3-F1
#
_cell.length_a   1.000
_cell.length_b   1.000
_cell.length_c   1.000
_cell.angle_alpha   90.00
_cell.angle_beta   90.00
_cell.angle_gamma   90.00
#
_symmetry.space_group_name_H-M   'P 1'
#
loop_
_entity.id
_entity.type
_entity.pdbx_description
1 polymer ?
#
loop_
_entity_poly.entity_id
_entity_poly.type
_entity_poly.pdbx_seq_one_letter_code
_entity_poly.pdbx_strand_id
1 'polypeptide(L)'
;MSDKCKKYDDLIELYVLGELSEELTREIDEHIKVCDSCRLKVETAKLIEKSLTPEPRTSPPGFARAVALNISDIAQSKKVPTYGKLDVWWLVPWLAGVTMILFILTKIFAPHIPSLTHLAPRIIANPLTLVASITILLMMITSTISIAIIGIAYQKLK
;
A
#
# COMPACT_ATOMS: atom_id res chain seq x y z
N MET A 1 -31.88 -17.98 -45.19
CA MET A 1 -30.82 -17.88 -44.15
C MET A 1 -30.81 -19.21 -43.40
N SER A 2 -29.75 -20.02 -43.53
CA SER A 2 -29.69 -21.33 -42.87
C SER A 2 -29.28 -21.14 -41.40
N ASP A 3 -29.81 -21.96 -40.48
CA ASP A 3 -29.60 -21.86 -39.02
C ASP A 3 -28.11 -21.88 -38.62
N LYS A 4 -27.27 -22.54 -39.43
CA LYS A 4 -25.81 -22.59 -39.21
C LYS A 4 -25.14 -21.22 -39.34
N CYS A 5 -25.62 -20.33 -40.20
CA CYS A 5 -25.00 -19.02 -40.40
C CYS A 5 -25.26 -18.06 -39.22
N LYS A 6 -26.34 -18.26 -38.45
CA LYS A 6 -26.63 -17.44 -37.27
C LYS A 6 -25.62 -17.69 -36.14
N LYS A 7 -25.21 -18.95 -35.94
CA LYS A 7 -24.20 -19.33 -34.93
C LYS A 7 -22.89 -18.55 -35.11
N TYR A 8 -22.48 -18.31 -36.35
CA TYR A 8 -21.22 -17.64 -36.64
C TYR A 8 -21.34 -16.12 -36.67
N ASP A 9 -22.54 -15.54 -36.73
CA ASP A 9 -22.71 -14.10 -36.86
C ASP A 9 -22.11 -13.35 -35.66
N ASP A 10 -22.40 -13.85 -34.46
CA ASP A 10 -21.88 -13.30 -33.20
C ASP A 10 -20.37 -13.58 -33.02
N LEU A 11 -19.82 -14.56 -33.74
CA LEU A 11 -18.42 -14.97 -33.63
C LEU A 11 -17.51 -14.30 -34.69
N ILE A 12 -18.08 -13.70 -35.74
CA ILE A 12 -17.30 -13.06 -36.82
C ILE A 12 -16.48 -11.89 -36.30
N GLU A 13 -17.00 -11.10 -35.36
CA GLU A 13 -16.27 -9.97 -34.78
C GLU A 13 -15.03 -10.45 -34.00
N LEU A 14 -15.22 -11.44 -33.11
CA LEU A 14 -14.15 -12.06 -32.34
C LEU A 14 -13.12 -12.77 -33.24
N TYR A 15 -13.57 -13.35 -34.35
CA TYR A 15 -12.70 -13.94 -35.37
C TYR A 15 -11.80 -12.90 -36.02
N VAL A 16 -12.33 -11.72 -36.36
CA VAL A 16 -11.55 -10.64 -36.98
C VAL A 16 -10.54 -10.03 -35.99
N LEU A 17 -10.90 -9.92 -34.71
CA LEU A 17 -10.00 -9.44 -33.66
C LEU A 17 -8.94 -10.47 -33.23
N GLY A 18 -9.07 -11.73 -33.66
CA GLY A 18 -8.14 -12.81 -33.27
C GLY A 18 -8.33 -13.28 -31.82
N GLU A 19 -9.50 -13.06 -31.23
CA GLU A 19 -9.82 -13.38 -29.82
C GLU A 19 -10.54 -14.74 -29.66
N LEU A 20 -10.72 -15.49 -30.75
CA LEU A 20 -11.30 -16.83 -30.71
C LEU A 20 -10.27 -17.91 -30.35
N SER A 21 -10.76 -19.01 -29.78
CA SER A 21 -9.96 -20.22 -29.63
C SER A 21 -9.57 -20.82 -31.00
N GLU A 22 -8.46 -21.56 -31.05
CA GLU A 22 -7.98 -22.19 -32.29
C GLU A 22 -9.03 -23.14 -32.90
N GLU A 23 -9.81 -23.82 -32.06
CA GLU A 23 -10.88 -24.74 -32.45
C GLU A 23 -12.02 -24.02 -33.18
N LEU A 24 -12.50 -22.90 -32.63
CA LEU A 24 -13.56 -22.09 -33.23
C LEU A 24 -13.08 -21.36 -34.49
N THR A 25 -11.81 -20.95 -34.51
CA THR A 25 -11.18 -20.34 -35.68
C THR A 25 -11.18 -21.31 -36.87
N ARG A 26 -10.79 -22.58 -36.64
CA ARG A 26 -10.87 -23.62 -37.67
C ARG A 26 -12.30 -23.88 -38.14
N GLU A 27 -13.26 -23.91 -37.22
CA GLU A 27 -14.67 -24.13 -37.57
C GLU A 27 -15.21 -23.02 -38.49
N ILE A 28 -14.88 -21.76 -38.19
CA ILE A 28 -15.25 -20.59 -39.01
C ILE A 28 -14.53 -20.62 -40.35
N ASP A 29 -13.22 -20.94 -40.38
CA ASP A 29 -12.44 -21.07 -41.61
C ASP A 29 -13.01 -22.13 -42.56
N GLU A 30 -13.50 -23.25 -42.02
CA GLU A 30 -14.19 -24.27 -42.81
C GLU A 30 -15.55 -23.77 -43.31
N HIS A 31 -16.28 -23.01 -42.49
CA HIS A 31 -17.59 -22.46 -42.87
C HIS A 31 -17.50 -21.41 -43.99
N ILE A 32 -16.58 -20.45 -43.89
CA ILE A 32 -16.44 -19.36 -44.88
C ILE A 32 -15.94 -19.85 -46.26
N LYS A 33 -15.31 -21.02 -46.32
CA LYS A 33 -14.94 -21.67 -47.60
C LYS A 33 -16.16 -22.10 -48.41
N VAL A 34 -17.28 -22.40 -47.75
CA VAL A 34 -18.50 -22.92 -48.40
C VAL A 34 -19.69 -21.96 -48.32
N CYS A 35 -19.61 -20.90 -47.51
CA CYS A 35 -20.68 -19.92 -47.34
C CYS A 35 -20.24 -18.52 -47.79
N ASP A 36 -20.70 -18.10 -48.97
CA ASP A 36 -20.39 -16.78 -49.53
C ASP A 36 -20.91 -15.62 -48.65
N SER A 37 -22.05 -15.81 -47.98
CA SER A 37 -22.63 -14.80 -47.09
C SER A 37 -21.75 -14.52 -45.88
N CYS A 38 -21.28 -15.57 -45.19
CA CYS A 38 -20.38 -15.42 -44.06
C CYS A 38 -18.99 -14.94 -44.49
N ARG A 39 -18.51 -15.34 -45.68
CA ARG A 39 -17.27 -14.80 -46.27
C ARG A 39 -17.34 -13.27 -46.45
N LEU A 40 -18.42 -12.77 -47.05
CA LEU A 40 -18.62 -11.33 -47.24
C LEU A 40 -18.69 -10.55 -45.93
N LYS A 41 -19.32 -11.12 -44.89
CA LYS A 41 -19.38 -10.50 -43.56
C LYS A 41 -18.00 -10.39 -42.92
N VAL A 42 -17.19 -11.46 -42.98
CA VAL A 42 -15.80 -11.45 -42.50
C VAL A 42 -14.95 -10.44 -43.26
N GLU A 43 -15.06 -10.38 -44.59
CA GLU A 43 -14.32 -9.40 -45.40
C GLU A 43 -14.71 -7.96 -45.04
N THR A 44 -16.00 -7.70 -44.85
CA THR A 44 -16.50 -6.38 -44.43
C THR A 44 -15.96 -5.99 -43.05
N ALA A 45 -16.03 -6.91 -42.09
CA ALA A 45 -15.52 -6.69 -40.74
C ALA A 45 -14.00 -6.45 -40.73
N LYS A 46 -13.22 -7.20 -41.51
CA LYS A 46 -11.77 -6.96 -41.69
C LYS A 46 -11.46 -5.59 -42.29
N LEU A 47 -12.30 -5.13 -43.23
CA LEU A 47 -12.11 -3.82 -43.86
C LEU A 47 -12.38 -2.68 -42.86
N ILE A 48 -13.37 -2.85 -41.99
CA ILE A 48 -13.65 -1.93 -40.89
C ILE A 48 -12.50 -1.94 -39.88
N GLU A 49 -12.05 -3.11 -39.43
CA GLU A 49 -10.90 -3.24 -38.49
C GLU A 49 -9.66 -2.55 -39.06
N LYS A 50 -9.29 -2.84 -40.31
CA LYS A 50 -8.17 -2.17 -40.99
C LYS A 50 -8.31 -0.65 -41.06
N SER A 51 -9.52 -0.12 -41.17
CA SER A 51 -9.77 1.33 -41.21
C SER A 51 -9.70 1.99 -39.82
N LEU A 52 -9.99 1.22 -38.77
CA LEU A 52 -9.98 1.68 -37.39
C LEU A 52 -8.62 1.49 -36.72
N THR A 53 -7.85 0.49 -37.14
CA THR A 53 -6.52 0.20 -36.62
C THR A 53 -5.56 1.28 -37.13
N PRO A 54 -5.14 2.23 -36.26
CA PRO A 54 -4.22 3.26 -36.69
C PRO A 54 -2.91 2.57 -37.09
N GLU A 55 -2.35 2.96 -38.24
CA GLU A 55 -1.03 2.48 -38.64
C GLU A 55 -0.05 2.65 -37.48
N PRO A 56 0.82 1.66 -37.23
CA PRO A 56 1.80 1.73 -36.15
C PRO A 56 2.67 2.95 -36.38
N ARG A 57 2.40 4.02 -35.61
CA ARG A 57 3.18 5.25 -35.69
C ARG A 57 4.57 4.91 -35.22
N THR A 58 5.55 5.10 -36.10
CA THR A 58 6.95 4.97 -35.73
C THR A 58 7.24 5.97 -34.62
N SER A 59 7.68 5.45 -33.48
CA SER A 59 8.02 6.29 -32.34
C SER A 59 9.19 7.20 -32.73
N PRO A 60 9.16 8.51 -32.42
CA PRO A 60 10.27 9.40 -32.71
C PRO A 60 11.56 8.87 -32.07
N PRO A 61 12.72 9.02 -32.72
CA PRO A 61 14.00 8.61 -32.15
C PRO A 61 14.21 9.32 -30.81
N GLY A 62 14.46 8.54 -29.75
CA GLY A 62 14.66 9.05 -28.39
C GLY A 62 13.41 9.15 -27.52
N PHE A 63 12.20 8.91 -28.04
CA PHE A 63 10.96 8.93 -27.23
C PHE A 63 11.00 7.89 -26.09
N ALA A 64 11.40 6.66 -26.39
CA ALA A 64 11.55 5.61 -25.36
C ALA A 64 12.53 6.02 -24.25
N ARG A 65 13.62 6.71 -24.61
CA ARG A 65 14.60 7.23 -23.65
C ARG A 65 14.01 8.37 -22.81
N ALA A 66 13.30 9.30 -23.42
CA ALA A 66 12.65 10.40 -22.72
C ALA A 66 11.57 9.90 -21.73
N VAL A 67 10.77 8.92 -22.14
CA VAL A 67 9.76 8.28 -21.28
C VAL A 67 10.43 7.52 -20.14
N ALA A 68 11.49 6.75 -20.40
CA ALA A 68 12.22 6.03 -19.37
C ALA A 68 12.81 6.98 -18.31
N LEU A 69 13.36 8.12 -18.73
CA LEU A 69 13.87 9.14 -17.82
C LEU A 69 12.76 9.73 -16.95
N ASN A 70 11.62 10.12 -17.54
CA ASN A 70 10.49 10.67 -16.80
C ASN A 70 9.89 9.67 -15.81
N ILE A 71 9.78 8.39 -16.18
CA ILE A 71 9.30 7.33 -15.26
C ILE A 71 10.28 7.16 -14.10
N SER A 72 11.59 7.18 -14.37
CA SER A 72 12.60 7.05 -13.32
C SER A 72 12.61 8.22 -12.35
N ASP A 73 12.37 9.44 -12.83
CA ASP A 73 12.28 10.65 -12.01
C ASP A 73 11.03 10.63 -11.12
N ILE A 74 9.89 10.20 -11.66
CA ILE A 74 8.66 9.98 -10.88
C ILE A 74 8.86 8.86 -9.84
N ALA A 75 9.56 7.79 -10.19
CA ALA A 75 9.86 6.70 -9.26
C ALA A 75 10.81 7.15 -8.13
N GLN A 76 11.76 8.03 -8.42
CA GLN A 76 12.66 8.60 -7.42
C GLN A 76 11.98 9.62 -6.50
N SER A 77 11.11 10.47 -7.05
CA SER A 77 10.33 11.44 -6.25
C SER A 77 9.25 10.76 -5.41
N LYS A 78 8.71 9.62 -5.85
CA LYS A 78 7.85 8.74 -5.06
C LYS A 78 8.61 7.63 -4.32
N LYS A 79 9.81 7.92 -3.80
CA LYS A 79 10.35 7.13 -2.69
C LYS A 79 9.41 7.28 -1.49
N VAL A 80 8.36 6.48 -1.47
CA VAL A 80 7.58 6.21 -0.28
C VAL A 80 8.59 5.80 0.78
N PRO A 81 8.64 6.47 1.95
CA PRO A 81 9.45 5.98 3.04
C PRO A 81 8.88 4.61 3.40
N THR A 82 9.52 3.56 2.87
CA THR A 82 9.34 2.23 3.39
C THR A 82 9.92 2.31 4.78
N TYR A 83 9.05 2.50 5.77
CA TYR A 83 9.38 2.33 7.18
C TYR A 83 9.73 0.85 7.33
N GLY A 84 10.94 0.49 6.91
CA GLY A 84 11.53 -0.81 7.13
C GLY A 84 11.44 -1.03 8.63
N LYS A 85 10.70 -2.08 9.01
CA LYS A 85 10.41 -2.53 10.37
C LYS A 85 11.25 -1.74 11.36
N LEU A 86 10.71 -0.62 11.87
CA LEU A 86 11.37 0.13 12.91
C LEU A 86 11.68 -0.91 13.97
N ASP A 87 12.96 -1.14 14.22
CA ASP A 87 13.42 -2.24 15.07
C ASP A 87 13.18 -1.81 16.52
N VAL A 88 11.90 -1.81 16.92
CA VAL A 88 11.40 -1.46 18.27
C VAL A 88 11.99 -2.42 19.31
N TRP A 89 12.69 -3.46 18.87
CA TRP A 89 13.39 -4.41 19.72
C TRP A 89 14.39 -3.74 20.69
N TRP A 90 15.04 -2.64 20.29
CA TRP A 90 15.94 -1.90 21.20
C TRP A 90 15.21 -1.12 22.31
N LEU A 91 13.91 -0.84 22.16
CA LEU A 91 13.10 -0.19 23.18
C LEU A 91 12.57 -1.17 24.24
N VAL A 92 12.64 -2.47 23.98
CA VAL A 92 12.16 -3.52 24.90
C VAL A 92 12.90 -3.50 26.24
N PRO A 93 14.24 -3.41 26.31
CA PRO A 93 14.96 -3.31 27.58
C PRO A 93 14.60 -2.05 28.38
N TRP A 94 14.35 -0.92 27.70
CA TRP A 94 13.96 0.34 28.35
C TRP A 94 12.56 0.26 28.94
N LEU A 95 11.59 -0.27 28.18
CA LEU A 95 10.24 -0.53 28.68
C LEU A 95 10.26 -1.50 29.86
N ALA A 96 11.03 -2.59 29.77
CA ALA A 96 11.21 -3.53 30.87
C ALA A 96 11.82 -2.85 32.11
N GLY A 97 12.88 -2.04 31.94
CA GLY A 97 13.51 -1.28 33.02
C GLY A 97 12.53 -0.33 33.72
N VAL A 98 11.75 0.43 32.94
CA VAL A 98 10.73 1.35 33.48
C VAL A 98 9.65 0.59 34.25
N THR A 99 9.15 -0.54 33.71
CA THR A 99 8.16 -1.37 34.42
C THR A 99 8.71 -1.99 35.70
N MET A 100 9.98 -2.40 35.71
CA MET A 100 10.62 -2.96 36.89
C MET A 100 10.84 -1.90 37.98
N ILE A 101 11.27 -0.69 37.60
CA ILE A 101 11.41 0.44 38.53
C ILE A 101 10.05 0.81 39.12
N LEU A 102 9.01 0.91 38.30
CA LEU A 102 7.64 1.15 38.77
C LEU A 102 7.20 0.06 39.76
N PHE A 103 7.42 -1.21 39.44
CA PHE A 103 7.07 -2.32 40.32
C PHE A 103 7.81 -2.27 41.67
N ILE A 104 9.11 -1.99 41.65
CA ILE A 104 9.92 -1.83 42.87
C ILE A 104 9.41 -0.65 43.69
N LEU A 105 9.13 0.49 43.07
CA LEU A 105 8.55 1.66 43.75
C LEU A 105 7.19 1.32 44.37
N THR A 106 6.32 0.58 43.67
CA THR A 106 5.04 0.14 44.25
C THR A 106 5.25 -0.75 45.46
N LYS A 107 6.26 -1.63 45.47
CA LYS A 107 6.51 -2.56 46.58
C LYS A 107 7.23 -1.91 47.75
N ILE A 108 8.09 -0.93 47.52
CA ILE A 108 8.77 -0.16 48.57
C ILE A 108 7.79 0.81 49.24
N PHE A 109 6.88 1.41 48.47
CA PHE A 109 5.85 2.27 49.04
C PHE A 109 4.67 1.47 49.62
N ALA A 110 4.34 0.28 49.10
CA ALA A 110 3.20 -0.55 49.55
C ALA A 110 3.16 -0.87 51.07
N PRO A 111 4.25 -1.16 51.81
CA PRO A 111 4.14 -1.41 53.25
C PRO A 111 3.81 -0.14 54.06
N HIS A 112 3.74 1.03 53.43
CA HIS A 112 3.42 2.30 54.09
C HIS A 112 2.30 3.11 53.42
N ILE A 113 1.49 2.48 52.56
CA ILE A 113 0.24 3.09 52.08
C ILE A 113 -0.88 2.62 53.02
N PRO A 114 -1.24 3.38 54.08
CA PRO A 114 -2.55 3.19 54.67
C PRO A 114 -3.58 3.34 53.54
N SER A 115 -4.56 2.45 53.51
CA SER A 115 -5.63 2.38 52.50
C SER A 115 -5.93 3.74 51.86
N LEU A 116 -6.01 3.78 50.52
CA LEU A 116 -6.18 4.98 49.68
C LEU A 116 -7.27 5.97 50.18
N THR A 117 -8.20 5.48 50.99
CA THR A 117 -9.24 6.21 51.72
C THR A 117 -8.74 7.23 52.76
N HIS A 118 -7.52 7.10 53.31
CA HIS A 118 -6.96 8.03 54.33
C HIS A 118 -5.90 9.00 53.78
N LEU A 119 -5.42 8.80 52.55
CA LEU A 119 -4.35 9.61 51.95
C LEU A 119 -4.86 10.81 51.15
N ALA A 120 -6.09 10.73 50.63
CA ALA A 120 -6.77 11.82 49.94
C ALA A 120 -6.79 13.16 50.74
N PRO A 121 -7.12 13.20 52.06
CA PRO A 121 -7.14 14.47 52.78
C PRO A 121 -5.74 15.04 53.07
N ARG A 122 -4.66 14.24 53.08
CA ARG A 122 -3.29 14.72 53.35
C ARG A 122 -2.59 15.31 52.13
N ILE A 123 -2.85 14.78 50.94
CA ILE A 123 -2.32 15.32 49.68
C ILE A 123 -2.96 16.69 49.37
N ILE A 124 -4.23 16.88 49.74
CA ILE A 124 -4.93 18.16 49.62
C ILE A 124 -4.47 19.15 50.70
N ALA A 125 -4.10 18.68 51.90
CA ALA A 125 -3.72 19.53 53.02
C ALA A 125 -2.27 20.04 52.98
N ASN A 126 -1.36 19.39 52.24
CA ASN A 126 0.04 19.79 52.21
C ASN A 126 0.52 20.09 50.77
N PRO A 127 0.59 21.36 50.36
CA PRO A 127 0.90 21.74 48.98
C PRO A 127 2.31 21.29 48.56
N LEU A 128 3.24 21.14 49.52
CA LEU A 128 4.61 20.76 49.23
C LEU A 128 4.74 19.33 48.69
N THR A 129 3.93 18.40 49.20
CA THR A 129 3.96 16.99 48.77
C THR A 129 3.24 16.78 47.43
N LEU A 130 2.22 17.60 47.15
CA LEU A 130 1.56 17.65 45.85
C LEU A 130 2.50 18.22 44.78
N VAL A 131 3.22 19.30 45.08
CA VAL A 131 4.24 19.84 44.19
C VAL A 131 5.36 18.82 43.96
N ALA A 132 5.85 18.15 45.00
CA ALA A 132 6.88 17.12 44.86
C ALA A 132 6.43 15.96 43.95
N SER A 133 5.21 15.45 44.12
CA SER A 133 4.72 14.35 43.26
C SER A 133 4.51 14.77 41.81
N ILE A 134 3.99 15.98 41.57
CA ILE A 134 3.86 16.55 40.22
C ILE A 134 5.23 16.76 39.58
N THR A 135 6.23 17.26 40.32
CA THR A 135 7.59 17.48 39.78
C THR A 135 8.27 16.18 39.38
N ILE A 136 8.11 15.10 40.15
CA ILE A 136 8.64 13.78 39.80
C ILE A 136 7.97 13.24 38.53
N LEU A 137 6.65 13.38 38.41
CA LEU A 137 5.91 13.01 37.19
C LEU A 137 6.38 13.81 35.97
N LEU A 138 6.55 15.13 36.12
CA LEU A 138 7.08 15.98 35.05
C LEU A 138 8.50 15.60 34.64
N MET A 139 9.38 15.26 35.60
CA MET A 139 10.75 14.82 35.29
C MET A 139 10.77 13.50 34.51
N MET A 140 9.88 12.56 34.84
CA MET A 140 9.76 11.29 34.10
C MET A 140 9.25 11.51 32.67
N ILE A 141 8.26 12.40 32.49
CA ILE A 141 7.71 12.74 31.18
C ILE A 141 8.75 13.48 30.32
N THR A 142 9.46 14.45 30.90
CA THR A 142 10.47 15.22 30.16
C THR A 142 11.71 14.38 29.79
N SER A 143 12.12 13.44 30.65
CA SER A 143 13.21 12.51 30.35
C SER A 143 12.85 11.56 29.21
N THR A 144 11.64 10.99 29.21
CA THR A 144 11.18 10.10 28.13
C THR A 144 11.03 10.82 26.79
N ILE A 145 10.52 12.06 26.79
CA ILE A 145 10.44 12.90 25.59
C ILE A 145 11.84 13.25 25.06
N SER A 146 12.78 13.60 25.94
CA SER A 146 14.15 13.95 25.54
C SER A 146 14.87 12.78 24.86
N ILE A 147 14.72 11.57 25.40
CA ILE A 147 15.28 10.35 24.81
C ILE A 147 14.66 10.07 23.44
N ALA A 148 13.34 10.28 23.30
CA ALA A 148 12.64 10.10 22.03
C ALA A 148 13.12 11.12 20.96
N ILE A 149 13.28 12.39 21.34
CA ILE A 149 13.77 13.43 20.42
C ILE A 149 15.20 13.16 19.98
N ILE A 150 16.09 12.78 20.90
CA ILE A 150 17.48 12.44 20.57
C ILE A 150 17.52 11.22 19.65
N GLY A 151 16.67 10.21 19.88
CA GLY A 151 16.55 9.04 19.00
C GLY A 151 16.11 9.41 17.58
N ILE A 152 15.12 10.30 17.45
CA ILE A 152 14.65 10.81 16.14
C ILE A 152 15.74 11.64 15.45
N ALA A 153 16.47 12.47 16.19
CA ALA A 153 17.55 13.29 15.65
C ALA A 153 18.75 12.43 15.17
N TYR A 154 19.13 11.40 15.93
CA TYR A 154 20.16 10.44 15.52
C TYR A 154 19.76 9.65 14.27
N GLN A 155 18.48 9.32 14.11
CA GLN A 155 17.98 8.66 12.91
C GLN A 155 18.00 9.55 11.66
N LYS A 156 17.89 10.87 11.80
CA LYS A 156 17.97 11.80 10.66
C LYS A 156 19.39 12.09 10.19
N LEU A 157 20.41 11.82 11.03
CA LEU A 157 21.82 12.08 10.73
C LEU A 157 22.53 10.88 10.07
N LYS A 158 21.86 9.73 9.95
CA LYS A 158 22.37 8.51 9.32
C LYS A 158 21.62 8.24 8.01
#